data_AF-A0A1M6S1K5-F1
#
_entry.id   AF-A0A1M6S1K5-F1
#
_cell.length_a   1.000
_cell.length_b   1.000
_cell.length_c   1.000
_cell.angle_alpha   90.00
_cell.angle_beta   90.00
_cell.angle_gamma   90.00
#
_symmetry.space_group_name_H-M   'P 1'
#
loop_
_entity.id
_entity.type
_entity.pdbx_description
1 polymer ?
#
loop_
_entity_poly.entity_id
_entity_poly.type
_entity_poly.pdbx_seq_one_letter_code
_entity_poly.pdbx_strand_id
1 'polypeptide(L)'
;MATNMAQKRARKAQRRKQVVAQKRRAELLENSLPALVLRAARAPIQHCFLTESLFEIGMGTLVLARGATRDHLALSSFLIDVFCLGIKDVMFESVERDVFEMYMDATDAGSPMVSVDPSYARKLLRDLAAWSQSIGFAPHRDFAAVERMFGDVSADASEAVFQFGRDGRPIYIPGPNDGAPLIQRRIKQLQKYLGDDGFGFGTAA
;
A
#
# COMPACT_ATOMS: atom_id res chain seq x y z
N MET A 1 -30.59 -12.24 52.95
CA MET A 1 -30.98 -12.74 51.61
C MET A 1 -30.79 -11.72 50.46
N ALA A 2 -30.89 -10.40 50.69
CA ALA A 2 -30.77 -9.37 49.64
C ALA A 2 -29.37 -9.25 48.97
N THR A 3 -28.30 -9.53 49.70
CA THR A 3 -26.90 -9.42 49.25
C THR A 3 -26.52 -10.37 48.10
N ASN A 4 -27.11 -11.58 48.07
CA ASN A 4 -26.84 -12.60 47.04
C ASN A 4 -27.50 -12.23 45.70
N MET A 5 -28.67 -11.57 45.73
CA MET A 5 -29.36 -11.10 44.54
C MET A 5 -28.66 -9.90 43.88
N ALA A 6 -28.11 -8.98 44.68
CA ALA A 6 -27.32 -7.87 44.18
C ALA A 6 -26.03 -8.35 43.47
N GLN A 7 -25.33 -9.32 44.06
CA GLN A 7 -24.13 -9.94 43.47
C GLN A 7 -24.45 -10.70 42.16
N LYS A 8 -25.56 -11.46 42.11
CA LYS A 8 -26.02 -12.12 40.87
C LYS A 8 -26.37 -11.12 39.76
N ARG A 9 -27.04 -10.02 40.10
CA ARG A 9 -27.36 -8.94 39.13
C ARG A 9 -26.10 -8.24 38.63
N ALA A 10 -25.13 -7.96 39.51
CA ALA A 10 -23.84 -7.36 39.14
C ALA A 10 -23.04 -8.29 38.20
N ARG A 11 -22.94 -9.59 38.50
CA ARG A 11 -22.28 -10.58 37.63
C ARG A 11 -22.96 -10.71 36.27
N LYS A 12 -24.30 -10.73 36.22
CA LYS A 12 -25.05 -10.75 34.95
C LYS A 12 -24.82 -9.48 34.13
N ALA A 13 -24.80 -8.32 34.77
CA ALA A 13 -24.52 -7.04 34.12
C ALA A 13 -23.07 -6.98 33.58
N GLN A 14 -22.09 -7.47 34.35
CA GLN A 14 -20.69 -7.55 33.92
C GLN A 14 -20.50 -8.52 32.74
N ARG A 15 -21.13 -9.70 32.80
CA ARG A 15 -21.14 -10.66 31.68
C ARG A 15 -21.78 -10.07 30.42
N ARG A 16 -22.90 -9.36 30.56
CA ARG A 16 -23.54 -8.65 29.42
C ARG A 16 -22.62 -7.58 28.83
N LYS A 17 -21.94 -6.78 29.67
CA LYS A 17 -20.95 -5.79 29.21
C LYS A 17 -19.78 -6.45 28.48
N GLN A 18 -19.26 -7.57 28.98
CA GLN A 18 -18.19 -8.33 28.32
C GLN A 18 -18.62 -8.88 26.97
N VAL A 19 -19.81 -9.48 26.86
CA VAL A 19 -20.34 -9.99 25.59
C VAL A 19 -20.53 -8.88 24.57
N VAL A 20 -21.09 -7.73 24.97
CA VAL A 20 -21.25 -6.57 24.07
C VAL A 20 -19.89 -6.02 23.63
N ALA A 21 -18.92 -5.92 24.54
CA ALA A 21 -17.56 -5.47 24.21
C ALA A 21 -16.85 -6.46 23.28
N GLN A 22 -17.01 -7.76 23.48
CA GLN A 22 -16.48 -8.81 22.60
C GLN A 22 -17.10 -8.74 21.22
N LYS A 23 -18.44 -8.58 21.13
CA LYS A 23 -19.14 -8.44 19.85
C LYS A 23 -18.65 -7.20 19.09
N ARG A 24 -18.57 -6.05 19.75
CA ARG A 24 -18.05 -4.81 19.15
C ARG A 24 -16.59 -4.97 18.69
N ARG A 25 -15.76 -5.66 19.47
CA ARG A 25 -14.37 -5.94 19.08
C ARG A 25 -14.29 -6.86 17.86
N ALA A 26 -15.15 -7.87 17.76
CA ALA A 26 -15.24 -8.74 16.59
C ALA A 26 -15.68 -7.95 15.34
N GLU A 27 -16.72 -7.12 15.45
CA GLU A 27 -17.18 -6.24 14.37
C GLU A 27 -16.08 -5.27 13.90
N LEU A 28 -15.28 -4.72 14.82
CA LEU A 28 -14.13 -3.87 14.48
C LEU A 28 -13.02 -4.65 13.76
N LEU A 29 -12.76 -5.89 14.16
CA LEU A 29 -11.78 -6.75 13.49
C LEU A 29 -12.25 -7.16 12.10
N GLU A 30 -13.53 -7.47 11.94
CA GLU A 30 -14.14 -7.81 10.65
C GLU A 30 -14.15 -6.65 9.65
N ASN A 31 -14.22 -5.41 10.15
CA ASN A 31 -14.17 -4.19 9.35
C ASN A 31 -12.75 -3.58 9.28
N SER A 32 -11.74 -4.28 9.77
CA SER A 32 -10.35 -3.83 9.65
C SER A 32 -9.86 -3.90 8.20
N LEU A 33 -8.91 -3.03 7.84
CA LEU A 33 -8.29 -3.01 6.51
C LEU A 33 -7.81 -4.41 6.06
N PRO A 34 -7.06 -5.19 6.87
CA PRO A 34 -6.66 -6.54 6.45
C PRO A 34 -7.84 -7.48 6.16
N ALA A 35 -8.93 -7.39 6.93
CA ALA A 35 -10.10 -8.23 6.73
C ALA A 35 -10.87 -7.85 5.46
N LEU A 36 -11.01 -6.55 5.18
CA LEU A 36 -11.63 -6.05 3.95
C LEU A 36 -10.81 -6.45 2.71
N VAL A 37 -9.49 -6.28 2.76
CA VAL A 37 -8.58 -6.71 1.69
C VAL A 37 -8.67 -8.21 1.42
N LEU A 38 -8.63 -9.04 2.48
CA LEU A 38 -8.73 -10.51 2.32
C LEU A 38 -10.07 -10.95 1.73
N ARG A 39 -11.15 -10.21 1.98
CA ARG A 39 -12.45 -10.46 1.35
C ARG A 39 -12.41 -10.09 -0.13
N ALA A 40 -11.91 -8.90 -0.45
CA ALA A 40 -11.79 -8.40 -1.81
C ALA A 40 -10.87 -9.25 -2.70
N ALA A 41 -9.79 -9.79 -2.14
CA ALA A 41 -8.83 -10.67 -2.82
C ALA A 41 -9.45 -11.96 -3.40
N ARG A 42 -10.68 -12.31 -3.01
CA ARG A 42 -11.40 -13.49 -3.53
C ARG A 42 -12.11 -13.23 -4.85
N ALA A 43 -12.41 -11.97 -5.19
CA ALA A 43 -13.08 -11.61 -6.43
C ALA A 43 -12.07 -11.56 -7.60
N PRO A 44 -12.43 -11.86 -8.85
CA PRO A 44 -11.50 -11.82 -9.98
C PRO A 44 -10.76 -10.49 -10.13
N ILE A 45 -9.51 -10.53 -10.60
CA ILE A 45 -8.77 -9.33 -11.03
C ILE A 45 -9.44 -8.81 -12.30
N GLN A 46 -9.86 -7.56 -12.29
CA GLN A 46 -10.45 -6.88 -13.44
C GLN A 46 -9.41 -5.98 -14.11
N HIS A 47 -8.57 -5.30 -13.32
CA HIS A 47 -7.59 -4.34 -13.80
C HIS A 47 -6.29 -4.43 -13.01
N CYS A 48 -5.16 -4.32 -13.71
CA CYS A 48 -3.85 -4.08 -13.11
C CYS A 48 -3.10 -3.13 -14.04
N PHE A 49 -2.77 -1.95 -13.51
CA PHE A 49 -2.14 -0.87 -14.25
C PHE A 49 -0.90 -0.35 -13.52
N LEU A 50 0.03 0.19 -14.29
CA LEU A 50 1.25 0.82 -13.80
C LEU A 50 1.49 2.09 -14.62
N THR A 51 2.00 3.14 -13.97
CA THR A 51 2.54 4.29 -14.70
C THR A 51 3.60 3.84 -15.70
N GLU A 52 3.40 4.16 -16.98
CA GLU A 52 4.21 3.70 -18.11
C GLU A 52 5.68 4.08 -17.94
N SER A 53 5.94 5.35 -17.62
CA SER A 53 7.27 5.94 -17.52
C SER A 53 7.89 5.82 -16.12
N LEU A 54 7.45 4.85 -15.31
CA LEU A 54 7.83 4.72 -13.90
C LEU A 54 9.36 4.73 -13.69
N PHE A 55 10.10 4.00 -14.51
CA PHE A 55 11.55 3.86 -14.35
C PHE A 55 12.33 5.05 -14.92
N GLU A 56 11.72 5.82 -15.82
CA GLU A 56 12.27 7.03 -16.41
C GLU A 56 12.11 8.23 -15.47
N ILE A 57 10.92 8.40 -14.87
CA ILE A 57 10.60 9.54 -14.00
C ILE A 57 10.86 9.25 -12.51
N GLY A 58 10.98 7.97 -12.15
CA GLY A 58 11.34 7.50 -10.82
C GLY A 58 10.18 7.38 -9.83
N MET A 59 9.01 7.96 -10.13
CA MET A 59 7.83 7.92 -9.26
C MET A 59 6.58 7.65 -10.07
N GLY A 60 5.68 6.81 -9.56
CA GLY A 60 4.45 6.49 -10.26
C GLY A 60 3.47 5.73 -9.38
N THR A 61 2.36 5.35 -9.99
CA THR A 61 1.27 4.65 -9.31
C THR A 61 1.10 3.26 -9.91
N LEU A 62 0.96 2.26 -9.04
CA LEU A 62 0.47 0.94 -9.40
C LEU A 62 -0.97 0.83 -8.90
N VAL A 63 -1.87 0.39 -9.78
CA VAL A 63 -3.29 0.19 -9.48
C VAL A 63 -3.66 -1.27 -9.69
N LEU A 64 -4.38 -1.85 -8.74
CA LEU A 64 -4.98 -3.18 -8.85
C LEU A 64 -6.44 -3.10 -8.41
N ALA A 65 -7.36 -3.54 -9.28
CA ALA A 65 -8.78 -3.58 -8.99
C ALA A 65 -9.35 -5.01 -9.15
N ARG A 66 -10.10 -5.46 -8.15
CA ARG A 66 -10.83 -6.74 -8.15
C ARG A 66 -12.33 -6.51 -8.06
N GLY A 67 -13.11 -7.34 -8.74
CA GLY A 67 -14.57 -7.25 -8.72
C GLY A 67 -15.24 -8.50 -9.28
N ALA A 68 -16.32 -8.94 -8.65
CA ALA A 68 -17.16 -10.02 -9.16
C ALA A 68 -17.98 -9.57 -10.37
N THR A 69 -18.42 -8.31 -10.34
CA THR A 69 -19.03 -7.61 -11.47
C THR A 69 -18.15 -6.43 -11.85
N ARG A 70 -18.58 -5.77 -12.92
CA ARG A 70 -17.97 -4.54 -13.41
C ARG A 70 -18.39 -3.31 -12.59
N ASP A 71 -19.51 -3.37 -11.88
CA ASP A 71 -20.13 -2.18 -11.27
C ASP A 71 -19.52 -1.78 -9.93
N HIS A 72 -18.95 -2.75 -9.20
CA HIS A 72 -18.32 -2.52 -7.92
C HIS A 72 -16.92 -3.14 -7.89
N LEU A 73 -15.92 -2.30 -7.61
CA LEU A 73 -14.52 -2.66 -7.62
C LEU A 73 -13.90 -2.40 -6.25
N ALA A 74 -13.14 -3.35 -5.76
CA ALA A 74 -12.17 -3.13 -4.70
C ALA A 74 -10.87 -2.65 -5.33
N LEU A 75 -10.60 -1.35 -5.18
CA LEU A 75 -9.44 -0.64 -5.69
C LEU A 75 -8.32 -0.66 -4.65
N SER A 76 -7.11 -0.99 -5.09
CA SER A 76 -5.88 -0.73 -4.35
C SER A 76 -4.93 0.08 -5.22
N SER A 77 -4.32 1.10 -4.64
CA SER A 77 -3.28 1.88 -5.31
C SER A 77 -2.05 2.02 -4.42
N PHE A 78 -0.88 2.04 -5.07
CA PHE A 78 0.42 2.11 -4.44
C PHE A 78 1.18 3.25 -5.11
N LEU A 79 1.46 4.31 -4.35
CA LEU A 79 2.39 5.36 -4.80
C LEU A 79 3.81 4.87 -4.52
N ILE A 80 4.59 4.71 -5.57
CA ILE A 80 5.92 4.12 -5.52
C ILE A 80 6.98 5.07 -6.06
N ASP A 81 8.15 5.01 -5.46
CA ASP A 81 9.36 5.74 -5.83
C ASP A 81 10.49 4.72 -6.00
N VAL A 82 10.80 4.43 -7.27
CA VAL A 82 11.82 3.46 -7.67
C VAL A 82 13.22 4.05 -7.63
N PHE A 83 13.38 5.35 -7.42
CA PHE A 83 14.69 6.00 -7.32
C PHE A 83 15.23 6.03 -5.89
N CYS A 84 14.39 6.04 -4.85
CA CYS A 84 14.88 6.09 -3.48
C CYS A 84 13.89 5.58 -2.43
N LEU A 85 12.71 6.18 -2.33
CA LEU A 85 11.90 6.04 -1.10
C LEU A 85 11.10 4.74 -1.02
N GLY A 86 10.98 4.00 -2.12
CA GLY A 86 10.16 2.79 -2.17
C GLY A 86 8.67 3.08 -2.17
N ILE A 87 7.89 2.31 -1.42
CA ILE A 87 6.43 2.43 -1.36
C ILE A 87 6.06 3.56 -0.39
N LYS A 88 5.63 4.70 -0.94
CA LYS A 88 5.38 5.95 -0.21
C LYS A 88 4.00 6.00 0.41
N ASP A 89 3.00 5.54 -0.33
CA ASP A 89 1.61 5.56 0.12
C ASP A 89 0.84 4.36 -0.44
N VAL A 90 -0.22 3.98 0.27
CA VAL A 90 -1.06 2.82 -0.05
C VAL A 90 -2.50 3.14 0.27
N MET A 91 -3.36 3.01 -0.72
CA MET A 91 -4.80 3.19 -0.60
C MET A 91 -5.55 1.89 -0.89
N PHE A 92 -6.67 1.68 -0.19
CA PHE A 92 -7.61 0.61 -0.47
C PHE A 92 -9.03 1.11 -0.26
N GLU A 93 -9.87 1.01 -1.28
CA GLU A 93 -11.26 1.46 -1.24
C GLU A 93 -12.17 0.53 -2.03
N SER A 94 -13.45 0.48 -1.64
CA SER A 94 -14.51 -0.10 -2.46
C SER A 94 -15.19 1.04 -3.20
N VAL A 95 -15.16 1.00 -4.52
CA VAL A 95 -15.65 2.08 -5.38
C VAL A 95 -16.67 1.55 -6.37
N GLU A 96 -17.55 2.44 -6.80
CA GLU A 96 -18.38 2.20 -7.98
C GLU A 96 -17.54 2.38 -9.25
N ARG A 97 -18.07 1.84 -10.35
CA ARG A 97 -17.39 1.79 -11.64
C ARG A 97 -17.04 3.17 -12.21
N ASP A 98 -17.97 4.11 -12.11
CA ASP A 98 -17.79 5.49 -12.54
C ASP A 98 -16.69 6.19 -11.74
N VAL A 99 -16.65 5.98 -10.42
CA VAL A 99 -15.60 6.49 -9.54
C VAL A 99 -14.24 5.89 -9.91
N PHE A 100 -14.19 4.60 -10.23
CA PHE A 100 -12.96 3.97 -10.72
C PHE A 100 -12.49 4.56 -12.05
N GLU A 101 -13.40 4.73 -13.02
CA GLU A 101 -13.09 5.32 -14.32
C GLU A 101 -12.59 6.77 -14.16
N MET A 102 -13.25 7.58 -13.34
CA MET A 102 -12.78 8.93 -12.98
C MET A 102 -11.39 8.94 -12.31
N TYR A 103 -11.13 8.00 -11.41
CA TYR A 103 -9.82 7.86 -10.76
C TYR A 103 -8.73 7.50 -11.78
N MET A 104 -9.04 6.57 -12.69
CA MET A 104 -8.12 6.18 -13.76
C MET A 104 -7.86 7.33 -14.73
N ASP A 105 -8.88 8.06 -15.16
CA ASP A 105 -8.74 9.23 -16.04
C ASP A 105 -7.86 10.32 -15.40
N ALA A 106 -8.08 10.61 -14.12
CA ALA A 106 -7.29 11.59 -13.38
C ALA A 106 -5.81 11.15 -13.22
N THR A 107 -5.58 9.85 -13.00
CA THR A 107 -4.22 9.30 -12.88
C THR A 107 -3.52 9.31 -14.24
N ASP A 108 -4.20 8.89 -15.29
CA ASP A 108 -3.68 8.79 -16.67
C ASP A 108 -3.34 10.16 -17.27
N ALA A 109 -4.17 11.18 -17.02
CA ALA A 109 -3.95 12.54 -17.51
C ALA A 109 -2.64 13.18 -17.01
N GLY A 110 -2.18 12.79 -15.81
CA GLY A 110 -0.91 13.26 -15.24
C GLY A 110 0.28 12.34 -15.54
N SER A 111 0.03 11.05 -15.77
CA SER A 111 1.06 10.03 -15.99
C SER A 111 0.42 8.81 -16.68
N PRO A 112 0.65 8.59 -17.98
CA PRO A 112 0.02 7.51 -18.73
C PRO A 112 0.13 6.16 -18.03
N MET A 113 -0.97 5.42 -18.01
CA MET A 113 -1.10 4.13 -17.32
C MET A 113 -1.17 3.01 -18.35
N VAL A 114 -0.34 1.98 -18.17
CA VAL A 114 -0.32 0.79 -19.02
C VAL A 114 -0.77 -0.44 -18.23
N SER A 115 -1.43 -1.37 -18.91
CA SER A 115 -1.79 -2.64 -18.28
C SER A 115 -0.56 -3.51 -18.11
N VAL A 116 -0.43 -4.13 -16.94
CA VAL A 116 0.68 -5.03 -16.60
C VAL A 116 0.17 -6.34 -16.05
N ASP A 117 0.98 -7.38 -16.16
CA ASP A 117 0.66 -8.68 -15.56
C ASP A 117 0.64 -8.56 -14.01
N PRO A 118 -0.35 -9.14 -13.31
CA PRO A 118 -0.41 -9.08 -11.85
C PRO A 118 0.81 -9.69 -11.14
N SER A 119 1.45 -10.71 -11.70
CA SER A 119 2.68 -11.29 -11.13
C SER A 119 3.84 -10.32 -11.24
N TYR A 120 3.98 -9.62 -12.37
CA TYR A 120 4.95 -8.54 -12.57
C TYR A 120 4.74 -7.41 -11.55
N ALA A 121 3.50 -6.93 -11.42
CA ALA A 121 3.12 -5.90 -10.47
C ALA A 121 3.41 -6.31 -9.01
N ARG A 122 3.07 -7.54 -8.62
CA ARG A 122 3.33 -8.05 -7.27
C ARG A 122 4.83 -8.16 -6.99
N LYS A 123 5.59 -8.65 -7.98
CA LYS A 123 7.05 -8.77 -7.87
C LYS A 123 7.72 -7.41 -7.74
N LEU A 124 7.32 -6.44 -8.57
CA LEU A 124 7.81 -5.06 -8.50
C LEU A 124 7.66 -4.48 -7.09
N LEU A 125 6.47 -4.58 -6.49
CA LEU A 125 6.22 -4.04 -5.15
C LEU A 125 7.08 -4.72 -4.08
N ARG A 126 7.23 -6.05 -4.14
CA ARG A 126 8.02 -6.80 -3.16
C ARG A 126 9.50 -6.50 -3.28
N ASP A 127 10.03 -6.52 -4.49
CA ASP A 127 11.43 -6.24 -4.76
C ASP A 127 11.75 -4.78 -4.39
N LEU A 128 10.86 -3.84 -4.70
CA LEU A 128 11.00 -2.43 -4.32
C LEU A 128 10.98 -2.24 -2.81
N ALA A 129 10.04 -2.87 -2.10
CA ALA A 129 9.95 -2.79 -0.65
C ALA A 129 11.19 -3.37 0.04
N ALA A 130 11.72 -4.50 -0.46
CA ALA A 130 12.95 -5.10 0.05
C ALA A 130 14.16 -4.20 -0.21
N TRP A 131 14.28 -3.66 -1.43
CA TRP A 131 15.36 -2.76 -1.81
C TRP A 131 15.33 -1.46 -1.00
N SER A 132 14.19 -0.77 -0.92
CA SER A 132 14.08 0.50 -0.18
C SER A 132 14.38 0.29 1.30
N GLN A 133 13.94 -0.84 1.86
CA GLN A 133 14.23 -1.19 3.26
C GLN A 133 15.73 -1.39 3.48
N SER A 134 16.44 -2.00 2.54
CA SER A 134 17.90 -2.21 2.63
C SER A 134 18.69 -0.89 2.68
N ILE A 135 18.14 0.18 2.12
CA ILE A 135 18.74 1.53 2.14
C ILE A 135 18.11 2.46 3.19
N GLY A 136 17.29 1.90 4.10
CA GLY A 136 16.77 2.60 5.27
C GLY A 136 15.35 3.15 5.15
N PHE A 137 14.61 2.82 4.09
CA PHE A 137 13.21 3.25 3.90
C PHE A 137 12.26 2.04 3.93
N ALA A 138 11.60 1.85 5.08
CA ALA A 138 10.52 0.88 5.19
C ALA A 138 9.33 1.28 4.31
N PRO A 139 8.64 0.32 3.67
CA PRO A 139 7.43 0.61 2.92
C PRO A 139 6.33 1.17 3.82
N HIS A 140 5.34 1.84 3.22
CA HIS A 140 4.17 2.33 3.93
C HIS A 140 3.55 1.24 4.83
N ARG A 141 3.11 1.62 6.04
CA ARG A 141 2.66 0.66 7.09
C ARG A 141 1.55 -0.29 6.64
N ASP A 142 0.71 0.18 5.71
CA ASP A 142 -0.46 -0.57 5.23
C ASP A 142 -0.13 -1.48 4.03
N PHE A 143 1.10 -1.40 3.49
CA PHE A 143 1.55 -2.20 2.35
C PHE A 143 1.35 -3.70 2.56
N ALA A 144 1.83 -4.26 3.68
CA ALA A 144 1.74 -5.69 3.95
C ALA A 144 0.28 -6.20 4.08
N ALA A 145 -0.65 -5.31 4.43
CA ALA A 145 -2.07 -5.63 4.44
C ALA A 145 -2.66 -5.59 3.03
N VAL A 146 -2.43 -4.50 2.29
CA VAL A 146 -3.05 -4.25 0.97
C VAL A 146 -2.42 -5.07 -0.16
N GLU A 147 -1.13 -5.43 -0.09
CA GLU A 147 -0.49 -6.36 -1.03
C GLU A 147 -1.19 -7.73 -1.07
N ARG A 148 -1.99 -8.07 -0.04
CA ARG A 148 -2.81 -9.30 -0.06
C ARG A 148 -3.95 -9.22 -1.07
N MET A 149 -4.26 -8.05 -1.63
CA MET A 149 -5.18 -7.89 -2.76
C MET A 149 -4.77 -8.72 -3.98
N PHE A 150 -3.47 -9.01 -4.14
CA PHE A 150 -3.01 -9.91 -5.20
C PHE A 150 -3.51 -11.35 -5.01
N GLY A 151 -3.91 -11.74 -3.80
CA GLY A 151 -4.46 -13.06 -3.52
C GLY A 151 -3.44 -14.18 -3.77
N ASP A 152 -3.81 -15.10 -4.64
CA ASP A 152 -3.06 -16.28 -5.06
C ASP A 152 -2.02 -16.02 -6.17
N VAL A 153 -1.98 -14.82 -6.74
CA VAL A 153 -0.99 -14.45 -7.77
C VAL A 153 0.43 -14.58 -7.20
N SER A 154 1.22 -15.54 -7.71
CA SER A 154 2.62 -15.67 -7.28
C SER A 154 3.46 -14.55 -7.86
N ALA A 155 4.26 -13.87 -7.04
CA ALA A 155 5.27 -12.92 -7.52
C ALA A 155 6.39 -13.64 -8.29
N ASP A 156 6.68 -14.90 -7.92
CA ASP A 156 7.73 -15.70 -8.53
C ASP A 156 7.36 -16.21 -9.93
N ALA A 157 6.11 -16.00 -10.37
CA ALA A 157 5.69 -16.28 -11.74
C ALA A 157 6.20 -15.25 -12.74
N SER A 158 6.67 -14.08 -12.27
CA SER A 158 7.32 -13.08 -13.11
C SER A 158 8.84 -13.28 -13.13
N GLU A 159 9.42 -13.36 -14.31
CA GLU A 159 10.87 -13.42 -14.53
C GLU A 159 11.53 -12.03 -14.58
N ALA A 160 10.76 -10.95 -14.40
CA ALA A 160 11.29 -9.60 -14.49
C ALA A 160 12.40 -9.34 -13.46
N VAL A 161 13.43 -8.59 -13.86
CA VAL A 161 14.50 -8.14 -12.97
C VAL A 161 14.46 -6.63 -12.95
N PHE A 162 14.25 -6.07 -11.76
CA PHE A 162 14.15 -4.63 -11.57
C PHE A 162 15.49 -4.04 -11.12
N GLN A 163 15.84 -2.91 -11.72
CA GLN A 163 16.93 -2.06 -11.25
C GLN A 163 16.33 -0.83 -10.61
N PHE A 164 16.60 -0.63 -9.32
CA PHE A 164 16.14 0.52 -8.56
C PHE A 164 17.27 1.51 -8.34
N GLY A 165 16.91 2.77 -8.08
CA GLY A 165 17.82 3.89 -8.21
C GLY A 165 18.08 4.25 -9.67
N ARG A 166 19.06 5.12 -9.89
CA ARG A 166 19.59 5.43 -11.21
C ARG A 166 21.02 4.93 -11.26
N ASP A 167 21.33 4.10 -12.26
CA ASP A 167 22.62 3.42 -12.39
C ASP A 167 22.98 2.60 -11.12
N GLY A 168 21.97 2.01 -10.48
CA GLY A 168 22.12 1.23 -9.24
C GLY A 168 22.36 2.04 -7.97
N ARG A 169 22.32 3.38 -8.05
CA ARG A 169 22.48 4.29 -6.90
C ARG A 169 21.15 4.97 -6.54
N PRO A 170 20.75 5.02 -5.26
CA PRO A 170 19.56 5.77 -4.87
C PRO A 170 19.69 7.25 -5.21
N ILE A 171 18.67 7.84 -5.81
CA ILE A 171 18.57 9.29 -6.06
C ILE A 171 17.36 9.83 -5.30
N TYR A 172 17.61 10.63 -4.27
CA TYR A 172 16.55 11.27 -3.53
C TYR A 172 16.09 12.55 -4.24
N ILE A 173 14.81 12.59 -4.61
CA ILE A 173 14.15 13.75 -5.21
C ILE A 173 13.07 14.23 -4.23
N PRO A 174 13.19 15.43 -3.65
CA PRO A 174 12.14 16.00 -2.82
C PRO A 174 10.85 16.20 -3.61
N GLY A 175 9.74 15.75 -3.05
CA GLY A 175 8.41 16.05 -3.57
C GLY A 175 8.01 17.50 -3.29
N PRO A 176 7.01 18.02 -4.03
CA PRO A 176 6.56 19.42 -3.92
C PRO A 176 6.05 19.79 -2.52
N ASN A 177 5.59 18.80 -1.74
CA ASN A 177 5.05 18.98 -0.40
C ASN A 177 6.06 18.65 0.71
N ASP A 178 7.30 18.29 0.38
CA ASP A 178 8.30 17.94 1.39
C ASP A 178 8.93 19.21 2.01
N GLY A 179 8.61 19.48 3.27
CA GLY A 179 9.25 20.57 4.02
C GLY A 179 10.71 20.27 4.36
N ALA A 180 11.51 21.33 4.60
CA ALA A 180 12.93 21.21 4.96
C ALA A 180 13.23 20.19 6.09
N PRO A 181 12.45 20.10 7.18
CA PRO A 181 12.71 19.09 8.23
C PRO A 181 12.61 17.64 7.72
N LEU A 182 11.66 17.37 6.82
CA LEU A 182 11.46 16.04 6.25
C LEU A 182 12.59 15.68 5.29
N ILE A 183 12.98 16.63 4.43
CA ILE A 183 14.13 16.49 3.53
C ILE A 183 15.40 16.16 4.33
N GLN A 184 15.70 16.94 5.38
CA GLN A 184 16.88 16.73 6.22
C GLN A 184 16.86 15.37 6.93
N ARG A 185 15.68 14.91 7.38
CA ARG A 185 15.53 13.58 7.99
C ARG A 185 15.85 12.46 6.99
N ARG A 186 15.38 12.57 5.74
CA ARG A 186 15.64 11.56 4.70
C ARG A 186 17.10 11.53 4.28
N ILE A 187 17.74 12.70 4.16
CA ILE A 187 19.19 12.80 3.89
C ILE A 187 19.98 12.12 5.02
N LYS A 188 19.70 12.43 6.29
CA LYS A 188 20.36 11.78 7.43
C LYS A 188 20.16 10.27 7.46
N GLN A 189 18.99 9.79 7.05
CA GLN A 189 18.71 8.37 6.93
C GLN A 189 19.62 7.73 5.87
N LEU A 190 19.70 8.34 4.68
CA LEU A 190 20.56 7.86 3.60
C LEU A 190 22.04 7.87 4.00
N GLN A 191 22.53 8.96 4.62
CA GLN A 191 23.90 9.04 5.14
C GLN A 191 24.21 7.93 6.14
N LYS A 192 23.25 7.59 7.01
CA LYS A 192 23.42 6.52 7.99
C LYS A 192 23.57 5.13 7.33
N TYR A 193 22.84 4.86 6.25
CA TYR A 193 22.82 3.53 5.62
C TYR A 193 23.86 3.37 4.51
N LEU A 194 24.19 4.46 3.81
CA LEU A 194 24.97 4.42 2.57
C LEU A 194 26.23 5.29 2.64
N GLY A 195 26.42 6.09 3.68
CA GLY A 195 27.47 7.10 3.75
C GLY A 195 27.15 8.33 2.89
N ASP A 196 28.03 9.33 2.95
CA ASP A 196 27.83 10.63 2.28
C ASP A 196 27.86 10.52 0.75
N ASP A 197 28.64 9.57 0.21
CA ASP A 197 28.78 9.34 -1.24
C ASP A 197 27.89 8.20 -1.77
N GLY A 198 27.01 7.66 -0.94
CA GLY A 198 26.21 6.47 -1.27
C GLY A 198 24.88 6.75 -1.99
N PHE A 199 24.48 8.02 -2.11
CA PHE A 199 23.20 8.42 -2.73
C PHE A 199 23.33 9.76 -3.47
N GLY A 200 22.51 9.97 -4.49
CA GLY A 200 22.42 11.23 -5.22
C GLY A 200 21.27 12.10 -4.73
N PHE A 201 21.28 13.37 -5.12
CA PHE A 201 20.19 14.32 -4.91
C PHE A 201 19.76 14.88 -6.26
N GLY A 202 18.46 14.84 -6.54
CA GLY A 202 17.90 15.30 -7.81
C GLY A 202 16.79 16.32 -7.63
N THR A 203 16.39 16.93 -8.75
CA THR A 203 15.18 17.73 -8.87
C THR A 203 14.16 16.96 -9.69
N ALA A 204 12.86 17.17 -9.43
CA ALA A 204 11.82 16.68 -10.32
C ALA A 204 12.06 17.24 -11.73
N ALA A 205 11.93 16.38 -12.74
CA ALA A 205 12.02 16.77 -14.15
C ALA A 205 10.74 17.48 -14.61
#